data_AF-A0A7E5WYL8-F1
#
_entry.id   AF-A0A7E5WYL8-F1
#
_cell.length_a   1.000
_cell.length_b   1.000
_cell.length_c   1.000
_cell.angle_alpha   90.00
_cell.angle_beta   90.00
_cell.angle_gamma   90.00
#
_symmetry.space_group_name_H-M   'P 1'
#
loop_
_entity.id
_entity.type
_entity.pdbx_description
1 polymer ?
#
loop_
_entity_poly.entity_id
_entity_poly.type
_entity_poly.pdbx_seq_one_letter_code
_entity_poly.pdbx_strand_id
1 'polypeptide(L)'
;MVAPKNQEEFENYFKNVGIPTKVAIDNVQDAIDAQKRRPLDRNLNNYSWNYYLSLEEINTWLDSIAQRFPDVVTPLIIGNSVEGRFIRGVKIDFKKQENPVIGMLEGGIHAREWISPATVTYIINEFLTSTNSEVRNLAENVVWHIFPVVNPDGYSYTFSDNRMWRKNRNTANHTTCGSASSDMSNGIDLNRNFGFMWMSEFLY
;
A
#
# COMPACT_ATOMS: atom_id res chain seq x y z
N MET A 1 1.54 -0.44 -19.40
CA MET A 1 0.24 -1.14 -19.57
C MET A 1 -0.55 -0.35 -20.59
N VAL A 2 -1.11 -1.03 -21.59
CA VAL A 2 -1.89 -0.39 -22.66
C VAL A 2 -3.29 -0.97 -22.60
N ALA A 3 -4.32 -0.14 -22.71
CA ALA A 3 -5.69 -0.64 -22.78
C ALA A 3 -5.87 -1.48 -24.05
N PRO A 4 -6.63 -2.60 -24.04
CA PRO A 4 -6.74 -3.49 -25.19
C PRO A 4 -7.12 -2.78 -26.50
N LYS A 5 -8.05 -1.83 -26.42
CA LYS A 5 -8.49 -1.01 -27.57
C LYS A 5 -7.40 -0.11 -28.20
N ASN A 6 -6.33 0.17 -27.47
CA ASN A 6 -5.21 1.01 -27.93
C ASN A 6 -3.96 0.18 -28.26
N GLN A 7 -4.02 -1.15 -28.14
CA GLN A 7 -2.84 -2.01 -28.28
C GLN A 7 -2.25 -1.95 -29.70
N GLU A 8 -3.09 -2.11 -30.71
CA GLU A 8 -2.66 -2.09 -32.11
C GLU A 8 -2.03 -0.74 -32.50
N GLU A 9 -2.67 0.37 -32.12
CA GLU A 9 -2.14 1.72 -32.35
C GLU A 9 -0.78 1.92 -31.68
N PHE A 10 -0.66 1.49 -30.43
CA PHE A 10 0.59 1.59 -29.66
C PHE A 10 1.70 0.75 -30.31
N GLU A 11 1.45 -0.51 -30.63
CA GLU A 11 2.45 -1.39 -31.24
C GLU A 11 2.90 -0.88 -32.63
N ASN A 12 1.96 -0.40 -33.45
CA ASN A 12 2.27 0.20 -34.75
C ASN A 12 3.12 1.45 -34.63
N TYR A 13 2.86 2.32 -33.65
CA TYR A 13 3.69 3.50 -33.40
C TYR A 13 5.14 3.11 -33.13
N PHE A 14 5.38 2.20 -32.19
CA PHE A 14 6.74 1.77 -31.83
C PHE A 14 7.48 1.09 -32.99
N LYS A 15 6.76 0.29 -33.79
CA LYS A 15 7.30 -0.30 -35.01
C LYS A 15 7.74 0.77 -36.02
N ASN A 16 6.93 1.80 -36.23
CA ASN A 16 7.22 2.88 -37.18
C ASN A 16 8.42 3.73 -36.76
N VAL A 17 8.61 3.97 -35.46
CA VAL A 17 9.77 4.73 -34.95
C VAL A 17 11.01 3.85 -34.69
N GLY A 18 10.96 2.56 -35.04
CA GLY A 18 12.09 1.64 -34.95
C GLY A 18 12.48 1.26 -33.52
N ILE A 19 11.56 1.38 -32.56
CA ILE A 19 11.82 1.01 -31.15
C ILE A 19 11.36 -0.43 -30.94
N PRO A 20 12.26 -1.35 -30.55
CA PRO A 20 11.90 -2.75 -30.29
C PRO A 20 11.01 -2.86 -29.04
N THR A 21 9.97 -3.68 -29.14
CA THR A 21 9.04 -3.95 -28.03
C THR A 21 9.04 -5.43 -27.67
N LYS A 22 8.73 -5.72 -26.40
CA LYS A 22 8.52 -7.08 -25.88
C LYS A 22 7.29 -7.06 -24.99
N VAL A 23 6.38 -8.00 -25.20
CA VAL A 23 5.22 -8.18 -24.32
C VAL A 23 5.70 -8.80 -23.01
N ALA A 24 5.35 -8.15 -21.89
CA ALA A 24 5.70 -8.61 -20.56
C ALA A 24 4.61 -9.51 -19.95
N ILE A 25 3.35 -9.17 -20.20
CA ILE A 25 2.16 -9.90 -19.74
C ILE A 25 1.14 -9.78 -20.86
N ASP A 26 0.77 -10.91 -21.46
CA ASP A 26 -0.14 -10.95 -22.62
C ASP A 26 -1.57 -10.55 -22.22
N ASN A 27 -2.07 -11.12 -21.11
CA ASN A 27 -3.40 -10.80 -20.57
C ASN A 27 -3.29 -10.32 -19.12
N VAL A 28 -3.40 -8.99 -18.95
CA VAL A 28 -3.37 -8.37 -17.62
C VAL A 28 -4.62 -8.73 -16.80
N GLN A 29 -5.78 -8.95 -17.44
CA GLN A 29 -7.00 -9.29 -16.72
C GLN A 29 -6.87 -10.65 -16.04
N ASP A 30 -6.31 -11.66 -16.71
CA ASP A 30 -6.06 -12.98 -16.13
C ASP A 30 -5.12 -12.89 -14.92
N ALA A 31 -4.08 -12.04 -14.99
CA ALA A 31 -3.17 -11.81 -13.89
C ALA A 31 -3.86 -11.11 -12.70
N ILE A 32 -4.74 -10.14 -12.96
CA ILE A 32 -5.56 -9.48 -11.92
C ILE A 32 -6.50 -10.50 -11.27
N ASP A 33 -7.19 -11.30 -12.06
CA ASP A 33 -8.15 -12.28 -11.57
C ASP A 33 -7.47 -13.34 -10.73
N ALA A 34 -6.28 -13.81 -11.15
CA ALA A 34 -5.45 -14.70 -10.35
C ALA A 34 -5.05 -14.09 -9.00
N GLN A 35 -4.68 -12.80 -8.96
CA GLN A 35 -4.36 -12.10 -7.71
C GLN A 35 -5.58 -11.89 -6.79
N LYS A 36 -6.78 -11.75 -7.36
CA LYS A 36 -8.03 -11.56 -6.61
C LYS A 36 -8.62 -12.86 -6.09
N ARG A 37 -8.13 -14.03 -6.51
CA ARG A 37 -8.55 -15.33 -5.94
C ARG A 37 -8.12 -15.41 -4.49
N ARG A 38 -9.11 -15.32 -3.59
CA ARG A 38 -8.95 -15.43 -2.14
C ARG A 38 -9.84 -16.57 -1.62
N PRO A 39 -9.44 -17.28 -0.54
CA PRO A 39 -10.30 -18.28 0.09
C PRO A 39 -11.66 -17.69 0.48
N LEU A 40 -12.73 -18.44 0.27
CA LEU A 40 -14.10 -18.02 0.61
C LEU A 40 -14.41 -18.22 2.10
N ASP A 41 -13.77 -19.21 2.72
CA ASP A 41 -13.85 -19.62 4.12
C ASP A 41 -12.83 -18.89 5.02
N ARG A 42 -12.26 -17.78 4.51
CA ARG A 42 -11.25 -17.02 5.24
C ARG A 42 -11.79 -16.54 6.59
N ASN A 43 -11.13 -16.98 7.64
CA ASN A 43 -11.43 -16.57 9.01
C ASN A 43 -10.60 -15.32 9.34
N LEU A 44 -11.25 -14.20 9.64
CA LEU A 44 -10.57 -12.97 10.04
C LEU A 44 -9.70 -13.15 11.30
N ASN A 45 -9.97 -14.18 12.09
CA ASN A 45 -9.17 -14.56 13.27
C ASN A 45 -7.98 -15.48 12.94
N ASN A 46 -7.89 -16.03 11.72
CA ASN A 46 -6.78 -16.86 11.28
C ASN A 46 -6.09 -16.22 10.06
N TYR A 47 -5.18 -15.30 10.37
CA TYR A 47 -4.47 -14.49 9.38
C TYR A 47 -3.49 -15.30 8.53
N SER A 48 -3.40 -14.99 7.23
CA SER A 48 -2.51 -15.66 6.29
C SER A 48 -1.90 -14.66 5.30
N TRP A 49 -0.63 -14.87 4.96
CA TRP A 49 0.11 -14.12 3.93
C TRP A 49 0.10 -14.81 2.56
N ASN A 50 -0.71 -15.86 2.38
CA ASN A 50 -0.82 -16.57 1.10
C ASN A 50 -1.74 -15.87 0.07
N TYR A 51 -2.37 -14.77 0.47
CA TYR A 51 -3.19 -13.92 -0.40
C TYR A 51 -3.16 -12.46 0.08
N TYR A 52 -3.51 -11.52 -0.80
CA TYR A 52 -3.57 -10.10 -0.46
C TYR A 52 -4.85 -9.76 0.30
N LEU A 53 -4.68 -8.99 1.36
CA LEU A 53 -5.73 -8.68 2.32
C LEU A 53 -6.37 -7.33 2.03
N SER A 54 -7.67 -7.22 2.22
CA SER A 54 -8.37 -5.95 2.16
C SER A 54 -7.95 -5.03 3.31
N LEU A 55 -8.29 -3.75 3.19
CA LEU A 55 -8.09 -2.78 4.26
C LEU A 55 -8.76 -3.21 5.57
N GLU A 56 -9.98 -3.75 5.48
CA GLU A 56 -10.73 -4.25 6.64
C GLU A 56 -10.01 -5.42 7.30
N GLU A 57 -9.54 -6.39 6.51
CA GLU A 57 -8.79 -7.56 7.00
C GLU A 57 -7.50 -7.15 7.71
N ILE A 58 -6.75 -6.20 7.14
CA ILE A 58 -5.55 -5.64 7.78
C ILE A 58 -5.92 -4.95 9.09
N ASN A 59 -6.97 -4.14 9.11
CA ASN A 59 -7.41 -3.41 10.30
C ASN A 59 -7.87 -4.34 11.43
N THR A 60 -8.68 -5.35 11.12
CA THR A 60 -9.09 -6.39 12.08
C THR A 60 -7.89 -7.15 12.63
N TRP A 61 -6.90 -7.42 11.78
CA TRP A 61 -5.68 -8.07 12.24
C TRP A 61 -4.84 -7.19 13.17
N LEU A 62 -4.71 -5.89 12.87
CA LEU A 62 -4.05 -4.93 13.78
C LEU A 62 -4.73 -4.91 15.17
N ASP A 63 -6.05 -5.00 15.21
CA ASP A 63 -6.79 -5.14 16.47
C ASP A 63 -6.45 -6.45 17.19
N SER A 64 -6.39 -7.56 16.45
CA SER A 64 -6.07 -8.88 17.03
C SER A 64 -4.67 -8.95 17.64
N ILE A 65 -3.66 -8.37 16.99
CA ILE A 65 -2.28 -8.39 17.52
C ILE A 65 -2.14 -7.47 18.74
N ALA A 66 -2.86 -6.36 18.79
CA ALA A 66 -2.88 -5.49 19.96
C ALA A 66 -3.52 -6.18 21.17
N GLN A 67 -4.58 -6.98 20.95
CA GLN A 67 -5.20 -7.77 22.00
C GLN A 67 -4.32 -8.95 22.45
N ARG A 68 -3.57 -9.56 21.52
CA ARG A 68 -2.70 -10.72 21.81
C ARG A 68 -1.40 -10.33 22.49
N PHE A 69 -0.86 -9.15 22.19
CA PHE A 69 0.41 -8.65 22.71
C PHE A 69 0.25 -7.28 23.40
N PRO A 70 -0.65 -7.14 24.39
CA PRO A 70 -1.04 -5.85 24.94
C PRO A 70 0.10 -5.14 25.70
N ASP A 71 1.09 -5.89 26.19
CA ASP A 71 2.21 -5.34 26.93
C ASP A 71 3.21 -4.59 26.05
N VAL A 72 3.27 -4.90 24.75
CA VAL A 72 4.29 -4.40 23.82
C VAL A 72 3.71 -3.74 22.57
N VAL A 73 2.46 -4.01 22.21
CA VAL A 73 1.77 -3.41 21.06
C VAL A 73 0.79 -2.33 21.52
N THR A 74 0.92 -1.12 20.99
CA THR A 74 -0.07 -0.04 21.17
C THR A 74 -0.69 0.32 19.82
N PRO A 75 -2.03 0.26 19.65
CA PRO A 75 -2.70 0.76 18.46
C PRO A 75 -2.46 2.26 18.26
N LEU A 76 -2.26 2.69 17.01
CA LEU A 76 -2.10 4.09 16.65
C LEU A 76 -3.07 4.49 15.54
N ILE A 77 -3.50 5.76 15.59
CA ILE A 77 -4.21 6.45 14.51
C ILE A 77 -3.48 7.77 14.30
N ILE A 78 -2.95 7.99 13.09
CA ILE A 78 -2.19 9.22 12.76
C ILE A 78 -3.03 10.27 12.02
N GLY A 79 -4.25 9.93 11.66
CA GLY A 79 -5.18 10.85 11.00
C GLY A 79 -6.30 10.14 10.27
N ASN A 80 -7.03 10.93 9.48
CA ASN A 80 -8.08 10.47 8.60
C ASN A 80 -7.68 10.70 7.15
N SER A 81 -8.11 9.80 6.28
CA SER A 81 -8.03 9.96 4.84
C SER A 81 -9.09 10.94 4.32
N VAL A 82 -9.12 11.17 3.01
CA VAL A 82 -10.06 12.11 2.39
C VAL A 82 -11.49 11.59 2.45
N GLU A 83 -11.68 10.28 2.33
CA GLU A 83 -12.99 9.64 2.49
C GLU A 83 -13.31 9.30 3.97
N GLY A 84 -12.52 9.80 4.93
CA GLY A 84 -12.79 9.69 6.37
C GLY A 84 -12.38 8.36 7.01
N ARG A 85 -11.52 7.56 6.36
CA ARG A 85 -10.99 6.31 6.94
C ARG A 85 -9.80 6.61 7.84
N PHE A 86 -9.73 5.97 9.00
CA PHE A 86 -8.55 6.07 9.85
C PHE A 86 -7.30 5.53 9.16
N ILE A 87 -6.19 6.27 9.28
CA ILE A 87 -4.86 5.78 8.93
C ILE A 87 -4.30 5.09 10.17
N ARG A 88 -4.40 3.76 10.18
CA ARG A 88 -4.11 2.91 11.34
C ARG A 88 -2.70 2.33 11.28
N GLY A 89 -2.12 2.14 12.44
CA GLY A 89 -0.83 1.46 12.62
C GLY A 89 -0.66 0.95 14.03
N VAL A 90 0.56 0.52 14.36
CA VAL A 90 0.93 0.05 15.69
C VAL A 90 2.28 0.63 16.10
N LYS A 91 2.41 0.88 17.41
CA LYS A 91 3.69 1.01 18.09
C LYS A 91 4.08 -0.34 18.66
N ILE A 92 5.31 -0.79 18.44
CA ILE A 92 5.90 -1.97 19.09
C ILE A 92 7.06 -1.51 19.96
N ASP A 93 6.95 -1.76 21.28
CA ASP A 93 7.93 -1.35 22.29
C ASP A 93 8.07 -2.44 23.36
N PHE A 94 9.15 -3.21 23.26
CA PHE A 94 9.41 -4.31 24.20
C PHE A 94 10.01 -3.85 25.52
N LYS A 95 10.86 -2.81 25.51
CA LYS A 95 11.69 -2.45 26.66
C LYS A 95 11.21 -1.22 27.42
N LYS A 96 10.36 -0.38 26.82
CA LYS A 96 9.79 0.84 27.43
C LYS A 96 10.88 1.74 28.01
N GLN A 97 11.99 1.86 27.28
CA GLN A 97 13.13 2.67 27.69
C GLN A 97 12.79 4.16 27.59
N GLU A 98 13.43 4.98 28.43
CA GLU A 98 13.21 6.43 28.45
C GLU A 98 13.72 7.13 27.18
N ASN A 99 14.86 6.66 26.63
CA ASN A 99 15.49 7.23 25.43
C ASN A 99 15.74 6.14 24.35
N PRO A 100 14.69 5.61 23.73
CA PRO A 100 14.83 4.52 22.76
C PRO A 100 15.26 5.03 21.38
N VAL A 101 15.84 4.13 20.57
CA VAL A 101 15.93 4.34 19.12
C VAL A 101 14.53 4.19 18.52
N ILE A 102 14.13 5.15 17.67
CA ILE A 102 12.83 5.11 16.98
C ILE A 102 13.01 4.65 15.53
N GLY A 103 12.26 3.62 15.15
CA GLY A 103 12.11 3.19 13.77
C GLY A 103 10.73 3.53 13.23
N MET A 104 10.65 3.99 11.99
CA MET A 104 9.38 4.22 11.29
C MET A 104 9.34 3.39 10.01
N LEU A 105 8.23 2.68 9.81
CA LEU A 105 7.99 1.88 8.62
C LEU A 105 6.57 2.14 8.11
N GLU A 106 6.44 2.49 6.84
CA GLU A 106 5.14 2.63 6.19
C GLU A 106 5.02 1.75 4.96
N GLY A 107 3.78 1.41 4.61
CA GLY A 107 3.42 0.70 3.41
C GLY A 107 2.22 1.30 2.71
N GLY A 108 2.03 0.91 1.45
CA GLY A 108 0.82 1.21 0.71
C GLY A 108 0.60 2.70 0.40
N ILE A 109 1.67 3.51 0.29
CA ILE A 109 1.54 4.91 -0.17
C ILE A 109 0.94 4.99 -1.58
N HIS A 110 1.31 4.04 -2.45
CA HIS A 110 0.65 3.81 -3.73
C HIS A 110 -0.29 2.62 -3.63
N ALA A 111 -1.55 2.85 -4.00
CA ALA A 111 -2.63 1.92 -3.75
C ALA A 111 -2.44 0.52 -4.41
N ARG A 112 -2.01 0.46 -5.67
CA ARG A 112 -1.85 -0.79 -6.42
C ARG A 112 -0.69 -1.69 -5.97
N GLU A 113 0.20 -1.21 -5.11
CA GLU A 113 1.42 -1.91 -4.71
C GLU A 113 1.14 -2.89 -3.56
N TRP A 114 0.22 -3.85 -3.78
CA TRP A 114 -0.31 -4.75 -2.75
C TRP A 114 0.73 -5.56 -1.96
N ILE A 115 1.90 -5.81 -2.55
CA ILE A 115 3.00 -6.48 -1.85
C ILE A 115 3.59 -5.63 -0.71
N SER A 116 3.48 -4.30 -0.78
CA SER A 116 4.00 -3.40 0.26
C SER A 116 3.21 -3.59 1.58
N PRO A 117 1.87 -3.42 1.63
CA PRO A 117 1.12 -3.70 2.86
C PRO A 117 1.29 -5.14 3.36
N ALA A 118 1.32 -6.14 2.47
CA ALA A 118 1.53 -7.54 2.85
C ALA A 118 2.90 -7.77 3.51
N THR A 119 3.94 -7.13 3.00
CA THR A 119 5.29 -7.22 3.58
C THR A 119 5.36 -6.50 4.93
N VAL A 120 4.74 -5.32 5.05
CA VAL A 120 4.74 -4.56 6.30
C VAL A 120 3.98 -5.30 7.40
N THR A 121 2.84 -5.93 7.10
CA THR A 121 2.14 -6.78 8.08
C THR A 121 2.95 -8.03 8.42
N TYR A 122 3.67 -8.61 7.46
CA TYR A 122 4.57 -9.74 7.74
C TYR A 122 5.71 -9.35 8.69
N ILE A 123 6.33 -8.18 8.48
CA ILE A 123 7.39 -7.66 9.37
C ILE A 123 6.86 -7.48 10.79
N ILE A 124 5.66 -6.88 10.96
CA ILE A 124 5.03 -6.75 12.27
C ILE A 124 4.86 -8.14 12.92
N ASN A 125 4.39 -9.15 12.17
CA ASN A 125 4.24 -10.50 12.70
C ASN A 125 5.58 -11.11 13.15
N GLU A 126 6.63 -10.98 12.33
CA GLU A 126 7.96 -11.47 12.67
C GLU A 126 8.52 -10.76 13.91
N PHE A 127 8.31 -9.44 14.03
CA PHE A 127 8.67 -8.67 15.21
C PHE A 127 7.92 -9.09 16.49
N LEU A 128 6.83 -9.86 16.38
CA LEU A 128 6.06 -10.35 17.53
C LEU A 128 6.26 -11.84 17.79
N THR A 129 6.57 -12.63 16.76
CA THR A 129 6.46 -14.10 16.83
C THR A 129 7.69 -14.87 16.39
N SER A 130 8.65 -14.22 15.71
CA SER A 130 9.82 -14.92 15.18
C SER A 130 10.65 -15.56 16.29
N THR A 131 11.25 -16.70 16.02
CA THR A 131 12.24 -17.34 16.91
C THR A 131 13.67 -17.04 16.52
N ASN A 132 13.87 -16.34 15.39
CA ASN A 132 15.19 -15.93 14.93
C ASN A 132 15.77 -14.83 15.82
N SER A 133 16.94 -15.07 16.41
CA SER A 133 17.59 -14.14 17.35
C SER A 133 17.93 -12.78 16.74
N GLU A 134 18.27 -12.71 15.46
CA GLU A 134 18.58 -11.43 14.78
C GLU A 134 17.31 -10.59 14.61
N VAL A 135 16.20 -11.22 14.21
CA VAL A 135 14.88 -10.56 14.12
C VAL A 135 14.43 -10.07 15.50
N ARG A 136 14.54 -10.92 16.52
CA ARG A 136 14.23 -10.55 17.91
C ARG A 136 15.10 -9.38 18.39
N ASN A 137 16.39 -9.42 18.11
CA ASN A 137 17.30 -8.36 18.50
C ASN A 137 16.91 -7.02 17.89
N LEU A 138 16.57 -6.97 16.60
CA LEU A 138 16.10 -5.75 15.95
C LEU A 138 14.74 -5.27 16.51
N ALA A 139 13.80 -6.19 16.71
CA ALA A 139 12.46 -5.87 17.22
C ALA A 139 12.49 -5.32 18.65
N GLU A 140 13.36 -5.86 19.51
CA GLU A 140 13.40 -5.53 20.95
C GLU A 140 14.25 -4.31 21.30
N ASN A 141 15.16 -3.88 20.41
CA ASN A 141 16.06 -2.75 20.66
C ASN A 141 15.63 -1.44 19.96
N VAL A 142 14.53 -1.45 19.23
CA VAL A 142 13.98 -0.28 18.53
C VAL A 142 12.50 -0.16 18.87
N VAL A 143 12.03 1.05 19.13
CA VAL A 143 10.59 1.35 19.23
C VAL A 143 10.06 1.64 17.83
N TRP A 144 9.29 0.70 17.31
CA TRP A 144 8.80 0.74 15.93
C TRP A 144 7.43 1.40 15.85
N HIS A 145 7.27 2.39 14.97
CA HIS A 145 5.98 2.93 14.54
C HIS A 145 5.72 2.45 13.13
N ILE A 146 4.71 1.59 12.97
CA ILE A 146 4.48 0.87 11.71
C ILE A 146 3.07 1.13 11.19
N PHE A 147 2.96 1.60 9.95
CA PHE A 147 1.70 1.93 9.27
C PHE A 147 1.57 1.14 7.97
N PRO A 148 0.87 -0.02 7.96
CA PRO A 148 0.82 -0.88 6.78
C PRO A 148 0.17 -0.26 5.55
N VAL A 149 -0.79 0.66 5.74
CA VAL A 149 -1.54 1.30 4.66
C VAL A 149 -1.73 2.78 4.96
N VAL A 150 -0.88 3.64 4.39
CA VAL A 150 -0.99 5.11 4.54
C VAL A 150 -1.93 5.77 3.53
N ASN A 151 -2.33 5.05 2.48
CA ASN A 151 -3.33 5.47 1.50
C ASN A 151 -4.58 4.55 1.56
N PRO A 152 -5.37 4.59 2.64
CA PRO A 152 -6.47 3.65 2.83
C PRO A 152 -7.58 3.78 1.76
N ASP A 153 -7.85 5.00 1.29
CA ASP A 153 -8.89 5.22 0.26
C ASP A 153 -8.48 4.61 -1.08
N GLY A 154 -7.26 4.92 -1.53
CA GLY A 154 -6.74 4.35 -2.76
C GLY A 154 -6.62 2.83 -2.66
N TYR A 155 -6.10 2.32 -1.55
CA TYR A 155 -5.97 0.87 -1.33
C TYR A 155 -7.33 0.19 -1.40
N SER A 156 -8.33 0.68 -0.68
CA SER A 156 -9.71 0.17 -0.75
C SER A 156 -10.25 0.16 -2.18
N TYR A 157 -10.05 1.25 -2.93
CA TYR A 157 -10.49 1.39 -4.32
C TYR A 157 -9.88 0.35 -5.27
N THR A 158 -8.66 -0.14 -5.00
CA THR A 158 -8.04 -1.20 -5.81
C THR A 158 -8.69 -2.58 -5.63
N PHE A 159 -9.38 -2.80 -4.51
CA PHE A 159 -10.13 -4.04 -4.27
C PHE A 159 -11.54 -3.98 -4.86
N SER A 160 -12.20 -2.82 -4.81
CA SER A 160 -13.58 -2.64 -5.27
C SER A 160 -13.71 -2.35 -6.77
N ASP A 161 -12.87 -1.45 -7.32
CA ASP A 161 -13.10 -0.84 -8.64
C ASP A 161 -11.88 -0.99 -9.55
N ASN A 162 -10.85 -0.17 -9.36
CA ASN A 162 -9.72 -0.06 -10.28
C ASN A 162 -8.44 -0.63 -9.64
N ARG A 163 -8.12 -1.88 -9.96
CA ARG A 163 -6.91 -2.57 -9.46
C ARG A 163 -5.60 -1.81 -9.77
N MET A 164 -5.58 -1.00 -10.82
CA MET A 164 -4.41 -0.25 -11.27
C MET A 164 -4.31 1.16 -10.69
N TRP A 165 -5.21 1.52 -9.78
CA TRP A 165 -5.20 2.81 -9.10
C TRP A 165 -3.94 3.02 -8.27
N ARG A 166 -3.35 4.21 -8.35
CA ARG A 166 -2.10 4.55 -7.66
C ARG A 166 -2.27 5.62 -6.58
N LYS A 167 -3.02 6.67 -6.89
CA LYS A 167 -3.12 7.92 -6.12
C LYS A 167 -4.01 7.75 -4.87
N ASN A 168 -4.18 8.81 -4.08
CA ASN A 168 -5.29 8.86 -3.12
C ASN A 168 -6.64 9.05 -3.85
N ARG A 169 -7.73 9.32 -3.12
CA ARG A 169 -9.07 9.54 -3.69
C ARG A 169 -9.57 10.99 -3.53
N ASN A 170 -8.67 11.97 -3.46
CA ASN A 170 -9.09 13.36 -3.40
C ASN A 170 -9.73 13.82 -4.73
N THR A 171 -11.02 14.16 -4.70
CA THR A 171 -11.78 14.67 -5.86
C THR A 171 -11.90 16.20 -5.89
N ALA A 172 -11.49 16.91 -4.82
CA ALA A 172 -11.69 18.35 -4.69
C ALA A 172 -10.77 19.18 -5.61
N ASN A 173 -9.56 18.68 -5.91
CA ASN A 173 -8.56 19.39 -6.72
C ASN A 173 -8.54 18.91 -8.18
N HIS A 174 -9.72 18.67 -8.74
CA HIS A 174 -9.92 18.23 -10.11
C HIS A 174 -9.70 19.40 -11.09
N THR A 175 -8.44 19.78 -11.33
CA THR A 175 -8.11 20.57 -12.52
C THR A 175 -8.18 19.60 -13.69
N THR A 176 -9.27 19.68 -14.46
CA THR A 176 -9.40 18.96 -15.71
C THR A 176 -8.21 19.30 -16.59
N CYS A 177 -7.24 18.39 -16.73
CA CYS A 177 -6.59 18.25 -18.02
C CYS A 177 -7.73 17.99 -18.99
N GLY A 178 -8.14 18.99 -19.78
CA GLY A 178 -9.39 18.99 -20.57
C GLY A 178 -9.56 17.82 -21.56
N SER A 179 -8.56 16.94 -21.65
CA SER A 179 -8.47 15.76 -22.51
C SER A 179 -8.30 14.43 -21.75
N ALA A 180 -8.17 14.42 -20.42
CA ALA A 180 -7.97 13.20 -19.64
C ALA A 180 -9.31 12.62 -19.15
N SER A 181 -9.51 11.31 -19.32
CA SER A 181 -10.65 10.59 -18.74
C SER A 181 -10.79 10.87 -17.24
N SER A 182 -12.03 10.96 -16.75
CA SER A 182 -12.41 11.37 -15.38
C SER A 182 -11.66 10.65 -14.24
N ASP A 183 -11.17 9.43 -14.44
CA ASP A 183 -10.43 8.71 -13.39
C ASP A 183 -8.97 9.19 -13.27
N MET A 184 -8.34 9.68 -14.34
CA MET A 184 -6.92 10.09 -14.31
C MET A 184 -6.70 11.45 -13.61
N SER A 185 -7.72 12.30 -13.62
CA SER A 185 -7.74 13.62 -12.97
C SER A 185 -8.12 13.58 -11.49
N ASN A 186 -8.62 12.45 -10.98
CA ASN A 186 -8.95 12.28 -9.56
C ASN A 186 -7.74 11.80 -8.75
N GLY A 187 -7.58 12.32 -7.53
CA GLY A 187 -6.53 11.92 -6.61
C GLY A 187 -5.17 12.59 -6.85
N ILE A 188 -4.36 12.63 -5.81
CA ILE A 188 -2.99 13.15 -5.77
C ILE A 188 -2.02 11.96 -5.60
N ASP A 189 -0.90 11.99 -6.31
CA ASP A 189 0.21 11.08 -6.01
C ASP A 189 0.85 11.51 -4.68
N LEU A 190 0.60 10.73 -3.63
CA LEU A 190 1.05 11.05 -2.27
C LEU A 190 2.58 11.17 -2.19
N ASN A 191 3.31 10.38 -2.98
CA ASN A 191 4.78 10.44 -3.01
C ASN A 191 5.32 11.56 -3.93
N ARG A 192 4.46 12.50 -4.32
CA ARG A 192 4.81 13.79 -4.95
C ARG A 192 4.25 14.97 -4.16
N ASN A 193 3.74 14.72 -2.96
CA ASN A 193 3.06 15.72 -2.14
C ASN A 193 3.80 16.06 -0.83
N PHE A 194 5.05 15.63 -0.70
CA PHE A 194 5.92 16.05 0.40
C PHE A 194 6.51 17.44 0.11
N GLY A 195 6.73 18.24 1.16
CA GLY A 195 7.26 19.62 1.05
C GLY A 195 8.74 19.73 0.68
N PHE A 196 9.37 18.66 0.19
CA PHE A 196 10.78 18.66 -0.21
C PHE A 196 10.90 18.91 -1.71
N MET A 197 11.51 20.05 -2.09
CA MET A 197 11.65 20.48 -3.49
C MET A 197 10.33 20.36 -4.29
N TRP A 198 9.23 20.71 -3.62
CA TRP A 198 7.89 20.46 -4.14
C TRP A 198 7.64 21.24 -5.42
N MET A 199 7.30 20.53 -6.51
CA MET A 199 7.00 21.09 -7.83
C MET A 199 8.10 22.01 -8.40
N SER A 200 9.36 21.87 -7.97
CA SER A 200 10.43 22.76 -8.43
C SER A 200 10.81 22.48 -9.88
N GLU A 201 10.72 23.50 -10.73
CA GLU A 201 11.38 23.54 -12.04
C GLU A 201 12.83 24.00 -11.83
N PHE A 202 13.77 23.07 -11.75
CA PHE A 202 15.16 23.43 -12.01
C PHE A 202 15.32 23.59 -13.53
N LEU A 203 15.08 24.82 -14.00
CA LEU A 203 15.56 25.27 -15.31
C LEU A 203 17.10 25.31 -15.23
N TYR A 204 17.73 24.38 -15.93
CA TYR A 204 19.15 24.47 -16.29
C TYR A 204 19.31 25.31 -17.55
#